data_AF-A0A350LVH1-F1
#
_entry.id   AF-A0A350LVH1-F1
#
_cell.length_a   1.000
_cell.length_b   1.000
_cell.length_c   1.000
_cell.angle_alpha   90.00
_cell.angle_beta   90.00
_cell.angle_gamma   90.00
#
_symmetry.space_group_name_H-M   'P 1'
#
loop_
_entity.id
_entity.type
_entity.pdbx_description
1 polymer ?
#
loop_
_entity_poly.entity_id
_entity_poly.type
_entity_poly.pdbx_seq_one_letter_code
_entity_poly.pdbx_strand_id
1 'polypeptide(L)' 'IIIYNIPGRSVVDMLPETMGKLARLPRIIGVKDATGDLARVSTQRIACGKDFIQISGEDATA' A
#
# COMPACT_ATOMS: atom_id res chain seq x y z
N ILE A 1 -6.42 -1.10 -11.04
CA ILE A 1 -6.68 -1.87 -9.79
C ILE A 1 -5.87 -1.22 -8.68
N ILE A 2 -6.51 -0.95 -7.54
CA ILE A 2 -5.86 -0.41 -6.35
C ILE A 2 -5.93 -1.49 -5.26
N ILE A 3 -4.78 -1.83 -4.68
CA ILE A 3 -4.70 -2.74 -3.54
C ILE A 3 -5.35 -2.04 -2.34
N TYR A 4 -6.16 -2.75 -1.55
CA TYR A 4 -6.65 -2.23 -0.28
C TYR A 4 -6.09 -3.05 0.87
N ASN A 5 -5.15 -2.47 1.63
CA ASN A 5 -4.53 -3.12 2.78
C ASN A 5 -5.18 -2.62 4.08
N ILE A 6 -5.98 -3.48 4.75
CA ILE A 6 -6.67 -3.17 6.02
C ILE A 6 -6.62 -4.37 6.99
N PRO A 7 -5.47 -4.65 7.61
CA PRO A 7 -5.26 -5.87 8.40
C PRO A 7 -6.29 -6.07 9.52
N GLY A 8 -6.73 -4.98 10.15
CA GLY A 8 -7.75 -5.03 11.21
C GLY A 8 -9.12 -5.57 10.76
N ARG A 9 -9.41 -5.61 9.45
CA ARG A 9 -10.64 -6.18 8.87
C ARG A 9 -10.40 -7.46 8.07
N SER A 10 -9.22 -7.63 7.47
CA SER A 10 -8.88 -8.82 6.66
C SER A 10 -8.15 -9.91 7.45
N VAL A 11 -7.65 -9.61 8.66
CA VAL A 11 -6.78 -10.49 9.48
C VAL A 11 -5.45 -10.83 8.80
N VAL A 12 -5.13 -10.19 7.67
CA VAL A 12 -3.92 -10.43 6.88
C VAL A 12 -3.32 -9.10 6.47
N ASP A 13 -2.03 -8.94 6.73
CA ASP A 13 -1.24 -7.78 6.30
C ASP A 13 -0.48 -8.07 5.00
N MET A 14 -0.69 -7.25 3.98
CA MET A 14 0.08 -7.30 2.74
C MET A 14 1.37 -6.50 2.87
N LEU A 15 2.50 -7.18 3.05
CA LEU A 15 3.81 -6.53 3.19
C LEU A 15 4.19 -5.67 1.96
N PRO A 16 4.98 -4.57 2.14
CA PRO A 16 5.48 -3.75 1.04
C PRO A 16 6.24 -4.53 -0.03
N GLU A 17 6.96 -5.59 0.34
CA GLU A 17 7.65 -6.46 -0.61
C GLU A 17 6.68 -7.16 -1.58
N THR A 18 5.56 -7.66 -1.05
CA THR A 18 4.49 -8.27 -1.85
C THR A 18 3.85 -7.22 -2.77
N MET A 19 3.59 -6.02 -2.25
CA MET A 19 3.10 -4.91 -3.08
C MET A 19 4.07 -4.56 -4.21
N GLY A 20 5.38 -4.53 -3.93
CA GLY A 20 6.40 -4.25 -4.94
C GLY A 20 6.46 -5.29 -6.06
N LYS A 21 6.20 -6.57 -5.76
CA LYS A 21 6.04 -7.62 -6.78
C LYS A 21 4.80 -7.36 -7.65
N LEU A 22 3.68 -6.98 -7.04
CA LEU A 22 2.42 -6.70 -7.71
C LEU A 22 2.43 -5.40 -8.53
N ALA A 23 3.17 -4.38 -8.08
CA ALA A 23 3.32 -3.08 -8.76
C ALA A 23 3.96 -3.19 -10.15
N ARG A 24 4.64 -4.32 -10.45
CA ARG A 24 5.18 -4.61 -11.79
C ARG A 24 4.09 -4.99 -12.81
N LEU A 25 2.88 -5.32 -12.34
CA LEU A 25 1.77 -5.69 -13.23
C LEU A 25 1.10 -4.42 -13.77
N PRO A 26 0.86 -4.33 -15.09
CA PRO A 26 0.44 -3.08 -15.74
C PRO A 26 -0.93 -2.56 -15.31
N ARG A 27 -1.75 -3.36 -14.61
CA ARG A 27 -3.09 -2.98 -14.14
C ARG A 27 -3.17 -2.72 -12.64
N ILE A 28 -2.10 -2.95 -11.87
CA ILE A 28 -2.04 -2.65 -10.43
C ILE A 28 -1.29 -1.33 -10.27
N ILE A 29 -2.04 -0.27 -9.96
CA ILE A 29 -1.55 1.11 -10.08
C ILE A 29 -1.30 1.81 -8.75
N GLY A 30 -1.69 1.18 -7.63
CA GLY A 30 -1.54 1.80 -6.33
C GLY A 30 -2.06 0.98 -5.16
N VAL A 31 -2.02 1.60 -3.99
CA VAL A 31 -2.53 1.09 -2.71
C VAL A 31 -3.35 2.15 -1.98
N LYS A 32 -4.46 1.71 -1.37
CA LYS A 32 -5.11 2.36 -0.25
C LYS A 32 -4.64 1.65 1.02
N ASP A 33 -3.87 2.34 1.85
CA ASP A 33 -3.29 1.78 3.07
C ASP A 33 -4.05 2.28 4.31
N ALA A 34 -4.72 1.38 5.03
CA ALA A 34 -5.46 1.66 6.25
C ALA A 34 -4.79 1.05 7.50
N THR A 35 -3.46 0.92 7.49
CA THR A 35 -2.70 0.46 8.67
C THR A 35 -2.47 1.57 9.69
N GLY A 36 -2.51 2.84 9.29
CA GLY A 36 -2.12 3.99 10.12
C GLY A 36 -0.60 4.09 10.37
N ASP A 37 0.22 3.24 9.73
CA ASP A 37 1.66 3.24 9.89
C ASP A 37 2.34 4.20 8.89
N LEU A 38 2.71 5.39 9.36
CA LEU A 38 3.39 6.40 8.55
C LEU A 38 4.80 5.98 8.09
N ALA A 39 5.49 5.10 8.83
CA ALA A 39 6.81 4.63 8.41
C ALA A 39 6.72 3.76 7.15
N ARG A 40 5.56 3.12 6.93
CA ARG A 40 5.27 2.24 5.79
C ARG A 40 5.19 2.98 4.46
N VAL A 41 4.82 4.26 4.45
CA VAL A 41 4.75 5.10 3.25
C VAL A 41 6.09 5.11 2.50
N SER A 42 7.18 5.27 3.25
CA SER A 42 8.54 5.30 2.69
C SER A 42 8.96 3.94 2.14
N THR A 43 8.67 2.84 2.86
CA THR A 43 9.04 1.48 2.40
C THR A 43 8.23 1.06 1.18
N GLN A 44 6.95 1.44 1.10
CA GLN A 44 6.11 1.26 -0.09
C GLN A 44 6.65 2.05 -1.28
N ARG A 45 7.09 3.30 -1.08
CA ARG A 45 7.67 4.10 -2.16
C ARG A 45 8.93 3.43 -2.74
N ILE A 46 9.80 2.92 -1.87
CA ILE A 46 11.02 2.21 -2.27
C ILE A 46 10.66 0.92 -3.02
N ALA A 47 9.70 0.14 -2.54
CA ALA A 47 9.35 -1.16 -3.13
C ALA A 47 8.53 -1.07 -4.43
N CYS A 48 7.61 -0.10 -4.52
CA CYS A 48 6.62 -0.03 -5.61
C CYS A 48 6.98 0.98 -6.70
N GLY A 49 7.95 1.87 -6.47
CA GLY A 49 8.38 2.89 -7.44
C GLY A 49 7.61 4.21 -7.30
N LYS A 50 8.09 5.26 -7.99
CA LYS A 50 7.60 6.66 -7.86
C LYS A 50 6.20 6.90 -8.45
N ASP A 51 5.81 6.10 -9.44
CA ASP A 51 4.52 6.26 -10.13
C ASP A 51 3.40 5.46 -9.45
N PHE A 52 3.74 4.60 -8.48
CA PHE A 52 2.75 3.86 -7.71
C PHE A 52 1.97 4.81 -6.79
N ILE A 53 0.65 4.82 -6.93
CA ILE A 53 -0.26 5.71 -6.20
C ILE A 53 -0.40 5.20 -4.76
N GLN A 54 -0.28 6.11 -3.79
CA GLN A 54 -0.46 5.81 -2.37
C GLN A 54 -1.60 6.69 -1.84
N ILE A 55 -2.60 6.08 -1.21
CA ILE A 55 -3.78 6.75 -0.67
C ILE A 55 -3.93 6.31 0.79
N SER A 56 -4.16 7.26 1.71
CA SER A 56 -4.52 6.91 3.09
C SER A 56 -5.92 6.28 3.14
N GLY A 57 -6.06 5.24 3.96
CA GLY A 57 -7.34 4.71 4.42
C GLY A 57 -7.60 4.95 5.90
N GLU A 58 -6.74 5.72 6.57
CA GLU A 58 -6.85 6.13 7.97
C GLU A 58 -6.88 7.67 8.04
N ASP A 59 -8.03 8.23 8.44
CA ASP A 59 -8.26 9.67 8.44
C ASP A 59 -7.37 10.41 9.46
N ALA A 60 -7.06 9.77 10.59
CA ALA A 60 -6.25 10.40 11.64
C ALA A 60 -4.79 10.67 11.20
N THR A 61 -4.31 9.99 10.15
CA THR A 61 -2.94 10.05 9.67
C THR A 61 -2.83 10.42 8.18
N ALA A 62 -3.92 10.89 7.57
CA ALA A 62 -4.02 11.19 6.14
C ALA A 62 -3.26 12.46 5.71
#